data_AF-A0A538HWA0-F1
#
_entry.id   AF-A0A538HWA0-F1
#
_cell.length_a   1.000
_cell.length_b   1.000
_cell.length_c   1.000
_cell.angle_alpha   90.00
_cell.angle_beta   90.00
_cell.angle_gamma   90.00
#
_symmetry.space_group_name_H-M   'P 1'
#
loop_
_entity.id
_entity.type
_entity.pdbx_description
1 polymer ?
#
loop_
_entity_poly.entity_id
_entity_poly.type
_entity_poly.pdbx_seq_one_letter_code
_entity_poly.pdbx_strand_id
1 'polypeptide(L)'
;MNVVRRGAAVAQRYLVTLYFVGVVAQFFLVGYGLFAMKKGDTIDNAHSLNAHRDFGWALTQYGGLLLLLATLIAWQKPLRERVVPFVVLCLLGFPLQPLLAAGGVHHKFVGMFHPVNAVLLLGLSGYLTRRAWTIRRASKPASEAALAASTELAGP
;
A
#
# COMPACT_ATOMS: atom_id res chain seq x y z
N MET A 1 15.64 -10.36 -16.47
CA MET A 1 14.27 -10.24 -15.91
C MET A 1 13.31 -10.19 -17.09
N ASN A 2 12.36 -11.12 -17.21
CA ASN A 2 11.50 -11.20 -18.39
C ASN A 2 10.49 -10.03 -18.42
N VAL A 3 9.96 -9.67 -19.60
CA VAL A 3 9.09 -8.50 -19.82
C VAL A 3 7.94 -8.42 -18.81
N VAL A 4 7.31 -9.56 -18.52
CA VAL A 4 6.22 -9.69 -17.53
C VAL A 4 6.66 -9.24 -16.13
N ARG A 5 7.83 -9.69 -15.65
CA ARG A 5 8.35 -9.33 -14.33
C ARG A 5 8.76 -7.85 -14.25
N ARG A 6 9.25 -7.29 -15.36
CA ARG A 6 9.58 -5.86 -15.46
C ARG A 6 8.31 -5.01 -15.43
N GLY A 7 7.28 -5.41 -16.17
CA GLY A 7 5.96 -4.77 -16.13
C GLY A 7 5.35 -4.82 -14.73
N ALA A 8 5.37 -5.99 -14.08
CA ALA A 8 4.88 -6.16 -12.72
C ALA A 8 5.64 -5.30 -11.70
N ALA A 9 6.97 -5.16 -11.83
CA ALA A 9 7.75 -4.27 -10.95
C ALA A 9 7.38 -2.79 -11.13
N VAL A 10 7.03 -2.37 -12.36
CA VAL A 10 6.51 -1.02 -12.62
C VAL A 10 5.12 -0.88 -12.01
N ALA A 11 4.21 -1.82 -12.24
CA ALA A 11 2.87 -1.84 -11.68
C ALA A 11 2.90 -1.78 -10.15
N GLN A 12 3.72 -2.62 -9.50
CA GLN A 12 3.89 -2.65 -8.05
C GLN A 12 4.30 -1.30 -7.46
N ARG A 13 5.15 -0.52 -8.16
CA ARG A 13 5.52 0.84 -7.74
C ARG A 13 4.32 1.78 -7.73
N TYR A 14 3.50 1.76 -8.77
CA TYR A 14 2.31 2.60 -8.83
C TYR A 14 1.25 2.11 -7.84
N LEU A 15 1.02 0.80 -7.75
CA LEU A 15 0.08 0.19 -6.82
C LEU A 15 0.41 0.52 -5.37
N VAL A 16 1.68 0.42 -4.94
CA VAL A 16 2.04 0.78 -3.57
C VAL A 16 1.89 2.28 -3.29
N THR A 17 2.11 3.12 -4.30
CA THR A 17 1.90 4.57 -4.20
C THR A 17 0.40 4.89 -4.04
N LEU A 18 -0.45 4.29 -4.90
CA LEU A 18 -1.90 4.44 -4.81
C LEU A 18 -2.46 3.86 -3.51
N TYR A 19 -1.91 2.74 -3.04
CA TYR A 19 -2.28 2.15 -1.75
C TYR A 19 -1.94 3.09 -0.60
N PHE A 20 -0.73 3.66 -0.58
CA PHE A 20 -0.34 4.67 0.42
C PHE A 20 -1.27 5.89 0.41
N VAL A 21 -1.57 6.44 -0.77
CA VAL A 21 -2.53 7.54 -0.91
C VAL A 21 -3.92 7.13 -0.42
N GLY A 22 -4.35 5.90 -0.72
CA GLY A 22 -5.59 5.33 -0.20
C GLY A 22 -5.61 5.25 1.33
N VAL A 23 -4.50 4.85 1.97
CA VAL A 23 -4.39 4.86 3.43
C VAL A 23 -4.48 6.29 3.98
N VAL A 24 -3.83 7.27 3.35
CA VAL A 24 -3.98 8.69 3.75
C VAL A 24 -5.43 9.15 3.62
N ALA A 25 -6.10 8.81 2.51
CA ALA A 25 -7.52 9.11 2.33
C ALA A 25 -8.39 8.42 3.40
N GLN A 26 -8.07 7.21 3.83
CA GLN A 26 -8.77 6.53 4.93
C GLN A 26 -8.72 7.32 6.26
N PHE A 27 -7.55 7.89 6.61
CA PHE A 27 -7.41 8.77 7.78
C PHE A 27 -8.24 10.05 7.65
N PHE A 28 -8.27 10.65 6.46
CA PHE A 28 -9.13 11.79 6.18
C PHE A 28 -10.61 11.44 6.32
N LEU A 29 -11.06 10.33 5.73
CA LEU A 29 -12.46 9.91 5.73
C LEU A 29 -12.97 9.54 7.12
N VAL A 30 -12.16 8.88 7.97
CA VAL A 30 -12.56 8.64 9.36
C VAL A 30 -12.66 9.95 10.12
N GLY A 31 -11.71 10.87 9.93
CA GLY A 31 -11.76 12.20 10.53
C GLY A 31 -13.03 12.95 10.13
N TYR A 32 -13.29 13.04 8.82
CA TYR A 32 -14.52 13.64 8.28
C TYR A 32 -15.77 13.01 8.88
N GLY A 33 -15.85 11.68 8.92
CA GLY A 33 -17.01 10.98 9.46
C GLY A 33 -17.22 11.23 10.96
N LEU A 34 -16.14 11.32 11.74
CA LEU A 34 -16.20 11.65 13.17
C LEU A 34 -16.66 13.10 13.41
N PHE A 35 -16.15 14.08 12.64
CA PHE A 35 -16.55 15.48 12.76
C PHE A 35 -17.98 15.74 12.24
N ALA A 36 -18.48 14.93 11.31
CA ALA A 36 -19.84 15.00 10.79
C ALA A 36 -20.84 14.10 11.56
N MET A 37 -20.41 13.42 12.62
CA MET A 37 -21.24 12.50 13.39
C MET A 37 -22.32 13.26 14.16
N LYS A 38 -23.57 12.76 14.11
CA LYS A 38 -24.70 13.42 14.79
C LYS A 38 -24.72 13.07 16.26
N LYS A 39 -25.31 13.95 17.07
CA LYS A 39 -25.51 13.70 18.50
C LYS A 39 -26.41 12.47 18.69
N GLY A 40 -25.92 11.49 19.45
CA GLY A 40 -26.63 10.23 19.71
C GLY A 40 -26.20 9.07 18.82
N ASP A 41 -25.42 9.33 17.74
CA ASP A 41 -24.81 8.25 16.96
C ASP A 41 -23.65 7.62 17.75
N THR A 42 -23.46 6.32 17.52
CA THR A 42 -22.27 5.57 17.89
C THR A 42 -21.37 5.39 16.66
N ILE A 43 -20.09 5.08 16.91
CA ILE A 43 -19.12 4.81 15.83
C ILE A 43 -19.60 3.68 14.91
N ASP A 44 -20.44 2.77 15.37
CA ASP A 44 -20.93 1.62 14.61
C ASP A 44 -22.12 1.97 13.71
N ASN A 45 -22.99 2.90 14.12
CA ASN A 45 -24.21 3.24 13.37
C ASN A 45 -24.13 4.56 12.59
N ALA A 46 -23.08 5.37 12.79
CA ALA A 46 -22.96 6.66 12.12
C ALA A 46 -22.81 6.52 10.61
N HIS A 47 -23.79 7.02 9.85
CA HIS A 47 -23.75 7.05 8.38
C HIS A 47 -22.62 7.94 7.85
N SER A 48 -22.19 8.95 8.61
CA SER A 48 -21.06 9.80 8.25
C SER A 48 -19.75 9.02 8.09
N LEU A 49 -19.64 7.83 8.70
CA LEU A 49 -18.49 6.93 8.58
C LEU A 49 -18.58 5.95 7.40
N ASN A 50 -19.68 5.91 6.66
CA ASN A 50 -19.84 4.95 5.55
C ASN A 50 -18.77 5.12 4.48
N ALA A 51 -18.42 6.36 4.11
CA ALA A 51 -17.36 6.61 3.14
C ALA A 51 -16.02 6.00 3.57
N HIS A 52 -15.68 6.06 4.86
CA HIS A 52 -14.49 5.41 5.42
C HIS A 52 -14.60 3.87 5.32
N ARG A 53 -15.74 3.30 5.72
CA ARG A 53 -15.97 1.84 5.72
C ARG A 53 -15.94 1.25 4.31
N ASP A 54 -16.71 1.82 3.39
CA ASP A 54 -16.88 1.32 2.04
C ASP A 54 -15.56 1.44 1.26
N PHE A 55 -14.91 2.61 1.35
CA PHE A 55 -13.60 2.79 0.74
C PHE A 55 -12.54 1.89 1.38
N GLY A 56 -12.62 1.64 2.69
CA GLY A 56 -11.65 0.83 3.43
C GLY A 56 -11.77 -0.64 3.06
N TRP A 57 -13.00 -1.12 2.90
CA TRP A 57 -13.29 -2.43 2.34
C TRP A 57 -12.74 -2.55 0.91
N ALA A 58 -13.04 -1.60 0.02
CA ALA A 58 -12.54 -1.64 -1.35
C ALA A 58 -11.00 -1.59 -1.43
N LEU A 59 -10.35 -0.75 -0.61
CA LEU A 59 -8.89 -0.61 -0.55
C LEU A 59 -8.22 -1.90 -0.04
N THR A 60 -8.79 -2.56 0.96
CA THR A 60 -8.24 -3.80 1.51
C THR A 60 -8.46 -4.99 0.59
N GLN A 61 -9.68 -5.17 0.07
CA GLN A 61 -10.00 -6.29 -0.83
C GLN A 61 -9.32 -6.15 -2.18
N TYR A 62 -9.56 -5.05 -2.90
CA TYR A 62 -9.02 -4.89 -4.25
C TYR A 62 -7.60 -4.36 -4.24
N GLY A 63 -7.32 -3.30 -3.46
CA GLY A 63 -5.99 -2.70 -3.39
C GLY A 63 -4.94 -3.66 -2.81
N GLY A 64 -5.27 -4.33 -1.70
CA GLY A 64 -4.43 -5.34 -1.07
C GLY A 64 -4.17 -6.54 -1.98
N LEU A 65 -5.22 -7.10 -2.60
CA LEU A 65 -5.09 -8.23 -3.53
C LEU A 65 -4.25 -7.89 -4.75
N LEU A 66 -4.50 -6.75 -5.41
CA LEU A 66 -3.72 -6.33 -6.58
C LEU A 66 -2.25 -6.12 -6.22
N LEU A 67 -1.96 -5.54 -5.05
CA LEU A 67 -0.59 -5.34 -4.57
C LEU A 67 0.10 -6.68 -4.26
N LEU A 68 -0.62 -7.64 -3.67
CA LEU A 68 -0.11 -8.98 -3.41
C LEU A 68 0.22 -9.69 -4.71
N LEU A 69 -0.70 -9.73 -5.66
CA LEU A 69 -0.50 -10.35 -6.97
C LEU A 69 0.68 -9.72 -7.71
N ALA A 70 0.75 -8.39 -7.75
CA ALA A 70 1.87 -7.68 -8.37
C ALA A 70 3.20 -8.05 -7.70
N THR A 71 3.24 -8.14 -6.37
CA THR A 71 4.43 -8.54 -5.61
C THR A 71 4.87 -9.97 -5.92
N LEU A 72 3.91 -10.91 -6.00
CA LEU A 72 4.20 -12.32 -6.31
C LEU A 72 4.69 -12.49 -7.76
N ILE A 73 4.13 -11.74 -8.72
CA ILE A 73 4.56 -11.78 -10.13
C ILE A 73 5.91 -11.08 -10.30
N ALA A 74 6.10 -9.93 -9.66
CA ALA A 74 7.31 -9.12 -9.75
C ALA A 74 8.52 -9.75 -9.04
N TRP A 75 8.33 -10.88 -8.33
CA TRP A 75 9.31 -11.65 -7.55
C TRP A 75 10.78 -11.32 -7.82
N GLN A 76 11.45 -10.78 -6.80
CA GLN A 76 12.84 -10.33 -6.90
C GLN A 76 13.70 -10.94 -5.79
N LYS A 77 14.89 -11.44 -6.15
CA LYS A 77 15.95 -11.69 -5.18
C LYS A 77 16.71 -10.38 -4.89
N PRO A 78 17.22 -10.19 -3.66
CA PRO A 78 17.00 -11.01 -2.47
C PRO A 78 15.61 -10.80 -1.83
N LEU A 79 15.00 -11.89 -1.37
CA LEU A 79 13.60 -11.92 -0.90
C LEU A 79 13.34 -11.07 0.33
N ARG A 80 14.23 -11.17 1.32
CA ARG A 80 14.10 -10.50 2.61
C ARG A 80 13.99 -8.98 2.46
N GLU A 81 14.75 -8.44 1.52
CA GLU A 81 14.74 -7.01 1.28
C GLU A 81 13.63 -6.62 0.32
N ARG A 82 13.32 -7.41 -0.72
CA ARG A 82 12.48 -6.92 -1.84
C ARG A 82 11.04 -7.40 -1.80
N VAL A 83 10.76 -8.54 -1.17
CA VAL A 83 9.43 -9.19 -1.18
C VAL A 83 8.80 -9.18 0.21
N VAL A 84 9.55 -9.50 1.27
CA VAL A 84 9.01 -9.60 2.64
C VAL A 84 8.26 -8.35 3.09
N PRO A 85 8.77 -7.11 2.90
CA PRO A 85 8.03 -5.93 3.35
C PRO A 85 6.67 -5.75 2.64
N PHE A 86 6.56 -6.17 1.38
CA PHE A 86 5.30 -6.14 0.65
C PHE A 86 4.33 -7.20 1.14
N VAL A 87 4.83 -8.42 1.41
CA VAL A 87 4.01 -9.49 2.02
C VAL A 87 3.50 -9.05 3.38
N VAL A 88 4.35 -8.45 4.22
CA VAL A 88 3.95 -7.89 5.52
C VAL A 88 2.89 -6.81 5.32
N LEU A 89 3.09 -5.86 4.39
CA LEU A 89 2.10 -4.84 4.08
C LEU A 89 0.75 -5.45 3.68
N CYS A 90 0.78 -6.50 2.84
CA CYS A 90 -0.42 -7.22 2.44
C CYS A 90 -1.10 -7.86 3.64
N LEU A 91 -0.38 -8.59 4.52
CA LEU A 91 -0.95 -9.23 5.70
C LEU A 91 -1.54 -8.24 6.71
N LEU A 92 -0.86 -7.11 6.93
CA LEU A 92 -1.37 -6.03 7.78
C LEU A 92 -2.66 -5.45 7.19
N GLY A 93 -2.73 -5.26 5.86
CA GLY A 93 -3.91 -4.70 5.18
C GLY A 93 -5.04 -5.70 5.02
N PHE A 94 -4.69 -6.97 4.80
CA PHE A 94 -5.57 -8.10 4.58
C PHE A 94 -4.84 -9.42 4.94
N PRO A 95 -5.29 -10.17 5.96
CA PRO A 95 -6.59 -10.05 6.60
C PRO A 95 -6.63 -9.21 7.88
N LEU A 96 -5.50 -8.71 8.40
CA LEU A 96 -5.47 -8.18 9.77
C LEU A 96 -6.34 -6.93 9.98
N GLN A 97 -6.22 -5.90 9.13
CA GLN A 97 -6.99 -4.65 9.25
C GLN A 97 -8.52 -4.86 9.33
N PRO A 98 -9.17 -5.64 8.43
CA PRO A 98 -10.60 -5.89 8.52
C PRO A 98 -10.99 -6.77 9.71
N LEU A 99 -10.13 -7.72 10.13
CA LEU A 99 -10.38 -8.51 11.34
C LEU A 99 -10.38 -7.64 12.61
N LEU A 100 -9.44 -6.70 12.72
CA LEU A 100 -9.40 -5.76 13.84
C LEU A 100 -10.61 -4.81 13.82
N ALA A 101 -11.06 -4.38 12.64
CA ALA A 101 -12.26 -3.55 12.50
C ALA A 101 -13.51 -4.31 12.99
N ALA A 102 -13.71 -5.53 12.49
CA ALA A 102 -14.87 -6.36 12.85
C ALA A 102 -14.83 -6.82 14.32
N GLY A 103 -13.65 -7.19 14.82
CA GLY A 103 -13.46 -7.62 16.21
C GLY A 103 -13.81 -6.53 17.23
N GLY A 104 -13.69 -5.25 16.85
CA GLY A 104 -14.08 -4.11 17.68
C GLY A 104 -15.55 -4.07 18.06
N VAL A 105 -16.42 -4.69 17.26
CA VAL A 105 -17.87 -4.78 17.51
C VAL A 105 -18.16 -5.61 18.77
N HIS A 106 -17.40 -6.67 19.00
CA HIS A 106 -17.60 -7.60 20.12
C HIS A 106 -16.61 -7.34 21.28
N HIS A 107 -15.40 -6.85 20.98
CA HIS A 107 -14.36 -6.61 21.96
C HIS A 107 -13.64 -5.29 21.68
N LYS A 108 -14.02 -4.22 22.39
CA LYS A 108 -13.47 -2.86 22.22
C LYS A 108 -11.93 -2.83 22.26
N PHE A 109 -11.31 -3.62 23.15
CA PHE A 109 -9.85 -3.74 23.23
C PHE A 109 -9.20 -4.25 21.92
N VAL A 110 -9.84 -5.20 21.23
CA VAL A 110 -9.36 -5.70 19.93
C VAL A 110 -9.53 -4.61 18.86
N GLY A 111 -10.69 -3.93 18.87
CA GLY A 111 -10.97 -2.81 17.96
C GLY A 111 -9.96 -1.66 18.09
N MET A 112 -9.44 -1.40 19.29
CA MET A 112 -8.43 -0.35 19.51
C MET A 112 -7.10 -0.61 18.79
N PHE A 113 -6.80 -1.86 18.40
CA PHE A 113 -5.63 -2.14 17.58
C PHE A 113 -5.83 -1.79 16.10
N HIS A 114 -7.07 -1.59 15.63
CA HIS A 114 -7.33 -1.18 14.25
C HIS A 114 -6.63 0.15 13.87
N PRO A 115 -6.76 1.25 14.63
CA PRO A 115 -6.00 2.47 14.32
C PRO A 115 -4.49 2.30 14.49
N VAL A 116 -4.03 1.43 15.40
CA VAL A 116 -2.59 1.14 15.55
C VAL A 116 -2.05 0.44 14.29
N ASN A 117 -2.77 -0.55 13.78
CA ASN A 117 -2.42 -1.23 12.54
C ASN A 117 -2.51 -0.29 11.32
N ALA A 118 -3.46 0.65 11.32
CA ALA A 118 -3.54 1.70 10.29
C ALA A 118 -2.28 2.59 10.24
N VAL A 119 -1.69 2.91 11.40
CA VAL A 119 -0.41 3.66 11.46
C VAL A 119 0.75 2.84 10.90
N LEU A 120 0.80 1.53 11.20
CA LEU A 120 1.80 0.63 10.62
C LEU A 120 1.66 0.54 9.10
N LEU A 121 0.42 0.44 8.60
CA LEU A 121 0.12 0.48 7.18
C LEU A 121 0.58 1.77 6.53
N LEU A 122 0.32 2.92 7.15
CA LEU A 122 0.76 4.23 6.66
C LEU A 122 2.29 4.30 6.57
N GLY A 123 2.99 3.92 7.65
CA GLY A 123 4.44 3.94 7.70
C GLY A 123 5.09 2.99 6.68
N LEU A 124 4.61 1.75 6.61
CA LEU A 124 5.19 0.74 5.72
C LEU A 124 4.90 1.02 4.24
N SER A 125 3.67 1.40 3.89
CA SER A 125 3.33 1.76 2.51
C SER A 125 4.04 3.04 2.05
N GLY A 126 4.19 4.04 2.94
CA GLY A 126 5.00 5.23 2.69
C GLY A 126 6.49 4.92 2.49
N TYR A 127 7.06 4.07 3.34
CA TYR A 127 8.43 3.58 3.20
C TYR A 127 8.64 2.86 1.85
N LEU A 128 7.76 1.92 1.51
CA LEU A 128 7.85 1.15 0.26
C LEU A 128 7.68 2.03 -0.97
N THR A 129 6.77 3.01 -0.92
CA THR A 129 6.60 4.03 -1.95
C THR A 129 7.90 4.80 -2.15
N ARG A 130 8.45 5.40 -1.08
CA ARG A 130 9.72 6.15 -1.14
C ARG A 130 10.84 5.30 -1.73
N ARG A 131 10.98 4.07 -1.26
CA ARG A 131 12.02 3.15 -1.73
C ARG A 131 11.88 2.81 -3.21
N ALA A 132 10.68 2.49 -3.68
CA ALA A 132 10.42 2.14 -5.07
C ALA A 132 10.76 3.30 -6.04
N TRP A 133 10.51 4.54 -5.62
CA TRP A 133 10.85 5.72 -6.41
C TRP A 133 12.34 6.12 -6.33
N THR A 134 12.99 5.91 -5.18
CA THR A 134 14.44 6.16 -5.04
C THR A 134 15.28 5.19 -5.88
N ILE A 135 14.95 3.89 -5.86
CA ILE A 135 15.66 2.89 -6.68
C ILE A 135 15.54 3.24 -8.17
N ARG A 136 14.35 3.63 -8.63
CA ARG A 136 14.13 4.04 -10.03
C ARG A 136 15.02 5.23 -10.41
N ARG A 137 15.09 6.25 -9.56
CA ARG A 137 15.93 7.43 -9.80
C ARG A 137 17.39 7.05 -9.90
N ALA A 138 17.89 6.18 -9.01
CA ALA A 138 19.28 5.72 -9.06
C ALA A 138 19.61 4.89 -10.32
N SER A 139 18.65 4.13 -10.86
CA SER A 139 18.88 3.33 -12.07
C SER A 139 18.84 4.12 -13.38
N LYS A 140 18.26 5.34 -13.41
CA LYS A 140 18.13 6.15 -14.63
C LYS A 140 19.48 6.67 -15.16
N PRO A 141 20.34 7.34 -14.36
CA PRO A 141 21.66 7.79 -14.81
C PRO A 141 22.57 6.66 -15.25
N ALA A 142 22.53 5.51 -14.55
CA ALA A 142 23.33 4.34 -14.91
C ALA A 142 22.95 3.78 -16.28
N SER A 143 21.67 3.80 -16.62
CA SER A 143 21.19 3.36 -17.95
C SER A 143 21.59 4.34 -19.06
N GLU A 144 21.56 5.65 -18.79
CA GLU A 144 21.97 6.68 -19.75
C GLU A 144 23.48 6.64 -20.03
N ALA A 145 24.30 6.48 -18.98
CA ALA A 145 25.74 6.33 -19.11
C ALA A 145 26.14 5.06 -19.88
N ALA A 146 25.46 3.92 -19.61
CA ALA A 146 25.71 2.68 -20.33
C ALA A 146 25.34 2.78 -21.83
N LEU A 147 24.23 3.47 -22.16
CA LEU A 147 23.80 3.70 -23.54
C LEU A 147 24.76 4.62 -24.29
N ALA A 148 25.27 5.66 -23.63
CA ALA A 148 26.28 6.56 -24.19
C ALA A 148 27.58 5.81 -24.51
N ALA A 149 28.10 5.02 -23.55
CA ALA A 149 29.30 4.20 -23.77
C ALA A 149 29.13 3.17 -24.89
N SER A 150 27.96 2.53 -25.01
CA SER A 150 27.70 1.62 -26.14
C SER A 150 27.61 2.32 -27.50
N THR A 151 27.21 3.60 -27.52
CA THR A 151 27.14 4.40 -28.75
C THR A 151 28.53 4.86 -29.17
N GLU A 152 29.43 5.17 -28.23
CA GLU A 152 30.85 5.45 -28.53
C GLU A 152 31.59 4.22 -29.05
N LEU A 153 31.34 3.04 -28.49
CA LEU A 153 31.91 1.76 -28.95
C LEU A 153 31.35 1.29 -30.31
N ALA A 154 30.19 1.80 -30.71
CA ALA A 154 29.54 1.50 -31.98
C ALA A 154 29.69 2.62 -33.03
N GLY A 155 30.51 3.64 -32.74
CA GLY A 155 30.86 4.70 -33.68
C GLY A 155 31.65 4.18 -34.89
N PRO A 156 31.54 4.87 -36.05
CA PRO A 156 31.83 4.37 -37.39
C PRO A 156 33.29 3.97 -37.67
#